data_AF-A0A4Q2XQA1-F1
#
_entry.id   AF-A0A4Q2XQA1-F1
#
_cell.length_a   1.000
_cell.length_b   1.000
_cell.length_c   1.000
_cell.angle_alpha   90.00
_cell.angle_beta   90.00
_cell.angle_gamma   90.00
#
_symmetry.space_group_name_H-M   'P 1'
#
loop_
_entity.id
_entity.type
_entity.pdbx_description
1 polymer ?
#
loop_
_entity_poly.entity_id
_entity_poly.type
_entity_poly.pdbx_seq_one_letter_code
_entity_poly.pdbx_strand_id
1 'polypeptide(L)'
;MFCDPDLLEEGEDAEKVWKRYQEARSEITRRKLAKFMAHRPCRVCGGKRLKAEWLAVKIQGGRTTESREYTEEKSSTSKVQRSRRDAKEERSKGPNGESDGVWLGIQDFCELGVADAMRWIDGISFDPAKAEVCRRLADDVRTRLAFLEEVGLDYLTLERKSGSLSGGEAQRIRLATQLGAGLSGVIYVLDEPSIGLHAADTARLIGALTRLRDLGNTVVVVEHDEEIIRAADWLIDIGPGAGAAGGELLAAGVPMEIVSPTGEWLRGEVAGFEARLMKGDEGSLVIRGAREHNLKNLDVRVPLGRLVCLTGPSGSGKSTLADDILRRALARHFHGSGEAPGKHDVIEGLELIEKCVVADQSPIGRSPRSNPATFTGVFDLVRELFAKLNLSKQRGYGPNRFSFNAAGGRCERCQGNGRLKIEMHFLPDAWVPCPACGGRRFNRETLEVTYKSKSIAEVLELS
;
A
#
# COMPACT_ATOMS: atom_id res chain seq x y z
N MET A 1 -5.01 19.28 11.41
CA MET A 1 -4.37 19.74 10.15
C MET A 1 -3.96 21.18 10.36
N PHE A 2 -2.84 21.62 9.81
CA PHE A 2 -2.34 23.00 9.89
C PHE A 2 -1.56 23.30 8.61
N CYS A 3 -1.41 24.57 8.23
CA CYS A 3 -0.52 24.95 7.14
C CYS A 3 0.93 24.91 7.63
N ASP A 4 1.78 24.14 6.96
CA ASP A 4 3.17 23.98 7.32
C ASP A 4 4.04 25.05 6.63
N PRO A 5 4.71 25.95 7.38
CA PRO A 5 5.52 27.01 6.79
C PRO A 5 6.66 26.51 5.89
N ASP A 6 7.20 25.32 6.17
CA ASP A 6 8.30 24.73 5.41
C ASP A 6 7.86 24.22 4.02
N LEU A 7 6.55 24.16 3.78
CA LEU A 7 5.93 23.74 2.52
C LEU A 7 5.55 24.92 1.62
N LEU A 8 5.64 26.16 2.13
CA LEU A 8 5.22 27.37 1.42
C LEU A 8 6.32 27.90 0.49
N GLU A 9 5.91 28.57 -0.58
CA GLU A 9 6.83 29.31 -1.45
C GLU A 9 7.36 30.57 -0.71
N GLU A 10 8.56 31.04 -1.07
CA GLU A 10 9.17 32.22 -0.43
C GLU A 10 8.23 33.44 -0.51
N GLY A 11 7.83 33.96 0.65
CA GLY A 11 6.94 35.12 0.78
C GLY A 11 5.46 34.79 0.99
N GLU A 12 5.06 33.51 1.00
CA GLU A 12 3.69 33.11 1.36
C GLU A 12 3.47 33.01 2.88
N ASP A 13 2.31 33.49 3.33
CA ASP A 13 1.91 33.52 4.76
C ASP A 13 1.03 32.31 5.10
N ALA A 14 1.53 31.46 6.01
CA ALA A 14 0.87 30.24 6.46
C ALA A 14 -0.54 30.46 7.02
N GLU A 15 -0.79 31.59 7.68
CA GLU A 15 -2.09 31.88 8.28
C GLU A 15 -3.12 32.24 7.21
N LYS A 16 -2.69 32.97 6.17
CA LYS A 16 -3.54 33.28 5.00
C LYS A 16 -3.87 32.03 4.19
N VAL A 17 -2.89 31.14 3.99
CA VAL A 17 -3.09 29.88 3.27
C VAL A 17 -4.01 28.94 4.05
N TRP A 18 -3.86 28.86 5.38
CA TRP A 18 -4.77 28.12 6.26
C TRP A 18 -6.22 28.64 6.19
N LYS A 19 -6.40 29.96 6.25
CA LYS A 19 -7.73 30.58 6.16
C LYS A 19 -8.40 30.30 4.82
N ARG A 20 -7.65 30.43 3.71
CA ARG A 20 -8.13 30.05 2.36
C ARG A 20 -8.53 28.57 2.28
N TYR A 21 -7.82 27.68 2.97
CA TYR A 21 -8.17 26.25 3.02
C TYR A 21 -9.48 26.00 3.78
N GLN A 22 -9.72 26.71 4.89
CA GLN A 22 -10.96 26.58 5.66
C GLN A 22 -12.17 27.17 4.93
N GLU A 23 -11.99 28.29 4.25
CA GLU A 23 -13.05 29.00 3.51
C GLU A 23 -13.29 28.44 2.10
N ALA A 24 -12.44 27.53 1.62
CA ALA A 24 -12.55 26.91 0.30
C ALA A 24 -13.85 26.10 0.16
N ARG A 25 -14.78 26.64 -0.64
CA ARG A 25 -16.03 25.95 -1.03
C ARG A 25 -15.83 24.93 -2.16
N SER A 26 -14.77 25.07 -2.95
CA SER A 26 -14.44 24.18 -4.05
C SER A 26 -13.47 23.08 -3.60
N GLU A 27 -13.83 21.81 -3.83
CA GLU A 27 -12.95 20.66 -3.59
C GLU A 27 -11.61 20.76 -4.33
N ILE A 28 -11.61 21.34 -5.54
CA ILE A 28 -10.38 21.54 -6.34
C ILE A 28 -9.44 22.50 -5.63
N THR A 29 -9.98 23.61 -5.12
CA THR A 29 -9.20 24.60 -4.37
C THR A 29 -8.69 24.01 -3.07
N ARG A 30 -9.54 23.23 -2.37
CA ARG A 30 -9.17 22.55 -1.14
C ARG A 30 -8.05 21.53 -1.36
N ARG A 31 -8.09 20.73 -2.44
CA ARG A 31 -6.99 19.83 -2.82
C ARG A 31 -5.70 20.58 -3.16
N LYS A 32 -5.78 21.67 -3.93
CA LYS A 32 -4.61 22.49 -4.27
C LYS A 32 -3.93 23.05 -3.03
N LEU A 33 -4.70 23.45 -2.02
CA LEU A 33 -4.17 23.98 -0.77
C LEU A 33 -3.77 22.87 0.21
N ALA A 34 -4.34 21.68 0.10
CA ALA A 34 -4.02 20.52 0.96
C ALA A 34 -2.53 20.11 0.86
N LYS A 35 -1.85 20.39 -0.25
CA LYS A 35 -0.41 20.12 -0.42
C LYS A 35 0.47 20.90 0.56
N PHE A 36 -0.03 22.02 1.09
CA PHE A 36 0.66 22.83 2.10
C PHE A 36 0.22 22.48 3.52
N MET A 37 -0.65 21.47 3.68
CA MET A 37 -1.22 21.09 4.95
C MET A 37 -0.50 19.88 5.51
N ALA A 38 -0.10 19.96 6.77
CA ALA A 38 0.44 18.83 7.52
C ALA A 38 -0.54 18.38 8.61
N HIS A 39 -0.43 17.11 9.00
CA HIS A 39 -1.20 16.55 10.10
C HIS A 39 -0.43 16.74 11.42
N ARG A 40 -1.12 17.29 12.42
CA ARG A 40 -0.66 17.29 13.82
C ARG A 40 -1.64 16.50 14.67
N PRO A 41 -1.17 15.86 15.75
CA PRO A 41 -2.05 15.27 16.75
C PRO A 41 -3.07 16.31 17.24
N CYS A 42 -4.29 15.86 17.51
CA CYS A 42 -5.35 16.74 18.00
C CYS A 42 -4.93 17.33 19.36
N ARG A 43 -5.11 18.66 19.55
CA ARG A 43 -4.73 19.32 20.82
C ARG A 43 -5.56 18.88 22.02
N VAL A 44 -6.77 18.35 21.78
CA VAL A 44 -7.69 17.93 22.84
C VAL A 44 -7.44 16.49 23.26
N CYS A 45 -7.42 15.55 22.30
CA CYS A 45 -7.24 14.13 22.61
C CYS A 45 -5.81 13.63 22.39
N GLY A 46 -4.86 14.49 22.03
CA GLY A 46 -3.48 14.08 21.71
C GLY A 46 -3.36 13.16 20.49
N GLY A 47 -4.42 13.00 19.69
CA GLY A 47 -4.49 12.01 18.61
C GLY A 47 -5.26 10.74 18.96
N LYS A 48 -5.58 10.50 20.24
CA LYS A 48 -6.23 9.28 20.77
C LYS A 48 -7.71 9.10 20.42
N ARG A 49 -8.31 10.06 19.69
CA ARG A 49 -9.69 10.07 19.14
C ARG A 49 -10.87 9.94 20.12
N LEU A 50 -10.62 9.63 21.39
CA LEU A 50 -11.63 9.46 22.43
C LEU A 50 -11.65 10.63 23.43
N LYS A 51 -12.76 10.79 24.16
CA LYS A 51 -12.85 11.73 25.30
C LYS A 51 -12.00 11.25 26.47
N ALA A 52 -11.53 12.18 27.29
CA ALA A 52 -10.69 11.89 28.47
C ALA A 52 -11.34 10.87 29.43
N GLU A 53 -12.66 10.94 29.63
CA GLU A 53 -13.43 10.00 30.46
C GLU A 53 -13.28 8.54 30.00
N TRP A 54 -13.27 8.29 28.67
CA TRP A 54 -13.11 6.95 28.11
C TRP A 54 -11.66 6.47 28.16
N LEU A 55 -10.70 7.40 28.02
CA LEU A 55 -9.26 7.10 28.13
C LEU A 55 -8.83 6.79 29.58
N ALA A 56 -9.63 7.20 30.57
CA ALA A 56 -9.40 6.88 31.96
C ALA A 56 -9.75 5.43 32.31
N VAL A 57 -10.56 4.74 31.49
CA VAL A 57 -10.89 3.33 31.70
C VAL A 57 -9.69 2.47 31.29
N LYS A 58 -9.17 1.70 32.25
CA LYS A 58 -8.02 0.83 32.06
C LYS A 58 -8.34 -0.60 32.48
N ILE A 59 -7.64 -1.55 31.86
CA ILE A 59 -7.68 -2.97 32.19
C ILE A 59 -6.24 -3.40 32.53
N GLN A 60 -6.08 -4.34 33.45
CA GLN A 60 -4.77 -4.90 33.80
C GLN A 60 -4.50 -6.16 32.99
N GLY A 61 -3.36 -6.20 32.31
CA GLY A 61 -2.92 -7.35 31.51
C GLY A 61 -1.45 -7.71 31.69
N GLY A 62 -0.97 -8.62 30.83
CA GLY A 62 0.40 -9.10 30.85
C GLY A 62 1.44 -8.02 30.52
N ARG A 63 2.72 -8.32 30.75
CA ARG A 63 3.82 -7.42 30.35
C ARG A 63 4.06 -7.48 28.84
N THR A 64 4.39 -6.33 28.25
CA THR A 64 4.78 -6.17 26.83
C THR A 64 6.30 -6.06 26.68
N THR A 65 6.87 -6.24 25.48
CA THR A 65 8.33 -6.12 25.27
C THR A 65 8.87 -4.73 25.58
N GLU A 66 8.10 -3.68 25.28
CA GLU A 66 8.48 -2.28 25.55
C GLU A 66 8.54 -1.96 27.06
N SER A 67 7.94 -2.78 27.91
CA SER A 67 8.01 -2.60 29.37
C SER A 67 9.37 -2.95 30.00
N ARG A 68 10.35 -3.43 29.20
CA ARG A 68 11.73 -3.70 29.66
C ARG A 68 12.65 -2.48 29.69
N GLU A 69 12.37 -1.41 28.94
CA GLU A 69 13.32 -0.28 28.76
C GLU A 69 13.15 0.90 29.73
N TYR A 70 12.17 0.87 30.65
CA TYR A 70 12.14 1.81 31.78
C TYR A 70 12.95 1.28 32.96
N THR A 71 14.25 1.05 32.76
CA THR A 71 15.22 1.03 33.87
C THR A 71 16.16 2.21 33.71
N GLU A 72 16.13 3.09 34.72
CA GLU A 72 16.78 4.37 34.82
C GLU A 72 18.26 4.36 34.36
N GLU A 73 18.53 4.87 33.15
CA GLU A 73 19.87 5.33 32.77
C GLU A 73 19.90 6.84 32.51
N LYS A 74 20.35 7.52 33.58
CA LYS A 74 21.33 8.63 33.63
C LYS A 74 20.94 10.05 33.18
N SER A 75 20.88 10.87 34.23
CA SER A 75 21.80 11.98 34.51
C SER A 75 21.69 13.30 33.73
N SER A 76 21.54 14.35 34.56
CA SER A 76 22.22 15.64 34.47
C SER A 76 22.05 16.44 33.19
N THR A 77 21.18 17.45 33.26
CA THR A 77 21.63 18.85 33.39
C THR A 77 20.46 19.81 33.62
N SER A 78 20.81 20.93 34.27
CA SER A 78 20.06 22.18 34.41
C SER A 78 19.03 22.31 35.55
N LYS A 79 19.46 23.15 36.50
CA LYS A 79 18.70 23.72 37.62
C LYS A 79 17.49 24.49 37.10
N VAL A 80 16.27 24.08 37.48
CA VAL A 80 15.15 25.02 37.66
C VAL A 80 14.44 24.66 38.96
N GLN A 81 14.61 25.53 39.96
CA GLN A 81 13.81 25.51 41.19
C GLN A 81 12.34 25.72 40.82
N ARG A 82 11.49 24.73 41.02
CA ARG A 82 10.06 24.95 41.22
C ARG A 82 9.54 24.12 42.40
N SER A 83 9.11 24.90 43.39
CA SER A 83 8.26 24.62 44.54
C SER A 83 7.70 23.21 44.69
N ARG A 84 8.14 22.57 45.77
CA ARG A 84 7.44 21.50 46.49
C ARG A 84 6.04 21.97 46.88
N ARG A 85 5.00 21.33 46.37
CA ARG A 85 3.74 20.96 47.06
C ARG A 85 2.80 20.26 46.08
N ASP A 86 2.26 19.13 46.55
CA ASP A 86 1.07 18.43 46.06
C ASP A 86 1.17 17.56 44.80
N ALA A 87 1.75 16.37 44.97
CA ALA A 87 1.25 15.13 44.38
C ALA A 87 1.87 13.94 45.13
N LYS A 88 1.15 13.45 46.16
CA LYS A 88 1.44 12.20 46.85
C LYS A 88 1.15 11.06 45.85
N GLU A 89 2.17 10.56 45.19
CA GLU A 89 2.13 9.23 44.59
C GLU A 89 2.10 8.20 45.74
N GLU A 90 0.91 7.71 46.05
CA GLU A 90 0.74 6.53 46.88
C GLU A 90 1.25 5.31 46.11
N ARG A 91 2.52 4.97 46.33
CA ARG A 91 3.04 3.62 46.12
C ARG A 91 2.41 2.71 47.18
N SER A 92 1.25 2.12 46.89
CA SER A 92 0.74 0.99 47.64
C SER A 92 1.55 -0.26 47.28
N LYS A 93 2.49 -0.64 48.16
CA LYS A 93 3.02 -2.00 48.19
C LYS A 93 1.90 -2.91 48.70
N GLY A 94 1.29 -3.68 47.82
CA GLY A 94 0.36 -4.75 48.19
C GLY A 94 1.11 -5.88 48.94
N PRO A 95 0.55 -6.41 50.03
CA PRO A 95 1.11 -7.58 50.71
C PRO A 95 0.53 -8.83 50.05
N ASN A 96 1.29 -9.41 49.13
CA ASN A 96 1.29 -10.81 48.64
C ASN A 96 1.74 -10.82 47.18
N GLY A 97 2.74 -11.64 46.85
CA GLY A 97 3.38 -11.70 45.54
C GLY A 97 2.48 -12.27 44.45
N GLU A 98 1.59 -11.46 43.89
CA GLU A 98 0.73 -11.78 42.74
C GLU A 98 0.95 -10.79 41.58
N SER A 99 1.45 -11.33 40.46
CA SER A 99 1.51 -10.81 39.08
C SER A 99 1.66 -9.29 38.86
N ASP A 100 2.87 -8.85 38.52
CA ASP A 100 3.17 -7.49 38.02
C ASP A 100 2.62 -7.26 36.58
N GLY A 101 1.30 -7.05 36.47
CA GLY A 101 0.62 -6.70 35.21
C GLY A 101 0.66 -5.21 34.86
N VAL A 102 0.43 -4.86 33.59
CA VAL A 102 0.42 -3.48 33.06
C VAL A 102 -1.01 -3.00 32.81
N TRP A 103 -1.35 -1.80 33.30
CA TRP A 103 -2.65 -1.16 33.08
C TRP A 103 -2.66 -0.37 31.76
N LEU A 104 -3.45 -0.81 30.78
CA LEU A 104 -3.61 -0.13 29.50
C LEU A 104 -5.05 0.37 29.31
N GLY A 105 -5.18 1.56 28.74
CA GLY A 105 -6.45 2.03 28.17
C GLY A 105 -6.64 1.48 26.76
N ILE A 106 -7.86 1.61 26.22
CA ILE A 106 -8.19 1.11 24.86
C ILE A 106 -7.24 1.62 23.77
N GLN A 107 -6.84 2.89 23.86
CA GLN A 107 -5.93 3.47 22.89
C GLN A 107 -4.51 2.93 23.04
N ASP A 108 -4.01 2.84 24.27
CA ASP A 108 -2.65 2.35 24.54
C ASP A 108 -2.53 0.87 24.11
N PHE A 109 -3.61 0.09 24.24
CA PHE A 109 -3.70 -1.26 23.68
C PHE A 109 -3.68 -1.27 22.15
N CYS A 110 -4.40 -0.36 21.48
CA CYS A 110 -4.41 -0.28 20.02
C CYS A 110 -3.09 0.22 19.41
N GLU A 111 -2.27 0.89 20.19
CA GLU A 111 -0.91 1.32 19.81
C GLU A 111 0.11 0.18 19.86
N LEU A 112 -0.19 -0.92 20.57
CA LEU A 112 0.65 -2.12 20.57
C LEU A 112 0.66 -2.81 19.20
N GLY A 113 1.80 -3.38 18.83
CA GLY A 113 1.87 -4.39 17.78
C GLY A 113 1.05 -5.63 18.16
N VAL A 114 0.52 -6.35 17.17
CA VAL A 114 -0.31 -7.56 17.38
C VAL A 114 0.36 -8.56 18.34
N ALA A 115 1.68 -8.82 18.21
CA ALA A 115 2.40 -9.72 19.10
C ALA A 115 2.46 -9.24 20.57
N ASP A 116 2.55 -7.92 20.79
CA ASP A 116 2.50 -7.33 22.14
C ASP A 116 1.08 -7.32 22.70
N ALA A 117 0.09 -7.03 21.85
CA ALA A 117 -1.33 -7.10 22.21
C ALA A 117 -1.75 -8.51 22.64
N MET A 118 -1.28 -9.56 21.95
CA MET A 118 -1.52 -10.95 22.33
C MET A 118 -0.93 -11.29 23.69
N ARG A 119 0.34 -10.94 23.94
CA ARG A 119 0.99 -11.14 25.24
C ARG A 119 0.29 -10.41 26.37
N TRP A 120 -0.23 -9.21 26.10
CA TRP A 120 -1.00 -8.45 27.08
C TRP A 120 -2.35 -9.12 27.39
N ILE A 121 -3.07 -9.61 26.37
CA ILE A 121 -4.34 -10.33 26.54
C ILE A 121 -4.14 -11.66 27.29
N ASP A 122 -3.07 -12.41 27.01
CA ASP A 122 -2.78 -13.68 27.69
C ASP A 122 -2.57 -13.53 29.21
N GLY A 123 -2.11 -12.35 29.65
CA GLY A 123 -1.91 -12.03 31.07
C GLY A 123 -3.04 -11.20 31.70
N ILE A 124 -4.20 -11.11 31.06
CA ILE A 124 -5.34 -10.32 31.54
C ILE A 124 -5.90 -10.89 32.86
N SER A 125 -6.08 -10.01 33.85
CA SER A 125 -6.70 -10.37 35.12
C SER A 125 -8.15 -9.91 35.16
N PHE A 126 -9.06 -10.79 35.55
CA PHE A 126 -10.49 -10.48 35.66
C PHE A 126 -10.96 -10.49 37.11
N ASP A 127 -11.92 -9.62 37.41
CA ASP A 127 -12.74 -9.74 38.61
C ASP A 127 -13.48 -11.09 38.59
N PRO A 128 -13.37 -11.93 39.65
CA PRO A 128 -14.04 -13.22 39.73
C PRO A 128 -15.53 -13.18 39.39
N ALA A 129 -16.23 -12.09 39.75
CA ALA A 129 -17.67 -11.93 39.51
C ALA A 129 -18.04 -11.74 38.03
N LYS A 130 -17.10 -11.27 37.19
CA LYS A 130 -17.32 -11.00 35.76
C LYS A 130 -16.44 -11.86 34.85
N ALA A 131 -15.63 -12.74 35.45
CA ALA A 131 -14.58 -13.46 34.76
C ALA A 131 -15.09 -14.35 33.62
N GLU A 132 -16.29 -14.91 33.71
CA GLU A 132 -16.87 -15.76 32.65
C GLU A 132 -17.12 -14.96 31.35
N VAL A 133 -17.83 -13.83 31.44
CA VAL A 133 -18.14 -12.98 30.29
C VAL A 133 -16.87 -12.35 29.71
N CYS A 134 -15.99 -11.86 30.59
CA CYS A 134 -14.76 -11.20 30.17
C CYS A 134 -13.75 -12.19 29.55
N ARG A 135 -13.65 -13.43 30.04
CA ARG A 135 -12.81 -14.48 29.43
C ARG A 135 -13.23 -14.76 28.00
N ARG A 136 -14.53 -14.97 27.76
CA ARG A 136 -15.06 -15.21 26.41
C ARG A 136 -14.68 -14.08 25.42
N LEU A 137 -14.81 -12.83 25.85
CA LEU A 137 -14.44 -11.68 25.02
C LEU A 137 -12.92 -11.60 24.77
N ALA A 138 -12.11 -11.91 25.79
CA ALA A 138 -10.66 -11.94 25.64
C ALA A 138 -10.20 -13.07 24.71
N ASP A 139 -10.82 -14.25 24.81
CA ASP A 139 -10.58 -15.38 23.90
C ASP A 139 -10.93 -15.03 22.45
N ASP A 140 -12.06 -14.33 22.25
CA ASP A 140 -12.49 -13.82 20.94
C ASP A 140 -11.51 -12.78 20.36
N VAL A 141 -10.93 -11.92 21.19
CA VAL A 141 -9.90 -10.95 20.78
C VAL A 141 -8.60 -11.68 20.45
N ARG A 142 -8.14 -12.56 21.35
CA ARG A 142 -6.94 -13.38 21.19
C ARG A 142 -6.98 -14.19 19.90
N THR A 143 -8.11 -14.82 19.62
CA THR A 143 -8.31 -15.64 18.42
C THR A 143 -8.18 -14.79 17.15
N ARG A 144 -8.73 -13.57 17.12
CA ARG A 144 -8.59 -12.65 15.98
C ARG A 144 -7.15 -12.14 15.81
N LEU A 145 -6.46 -11.86 16.91
CA LEU A 145 -5.05 -11.47 16.88
C LEU A 145 -4.16 -12.62 16.37
N ALA A 146 -4.44 -13.84 16.79
CA ALA A 146 -3.72 -15.03 16.33
C ALA A 146 -3.83 -15.21 14.81
N PHE A 147 -4.99 -14.94 14.19
CA PHE A 147 -5.11 -14.98 12.73
C PHE A 147 -4.27 -13.90 12.02
N LEU A 148 -4.09 -12.73 12.63
CA LEU A 148 -3.21 -11.69 12.09
C LEU A 148 -1.73 -12.10 12.19
N GLU A 149 -1.33 -12.72 13.29
CA GLU A 149 0.02 -13.28 13.46
C GLU A 149 0.28 -14.44 12.48
N GLU A 150 -0.69 -15.31 12.29
CA GLU A 150 -0.64 -16.45 11.36
C GLU A 150 -0.39 -16.00 9.91
N VAL A 151 -0.92 -14.85 9.49
CA VAL A 151 -0.64 -14.27 8.17
C VAL A 151 0.56 -13.31 8.15
N GLY A 152 1.39 -13.31 9.20
CA GLY A 152 2.63 -12.52 9.26
C GLY A 152 2.41 -11.00 9.38
N LEU A 153 1.38 -10.59 10.13
CA LEU A 153 1.08 -9.18 10.42
C LEU A 153 1.28 -8.82 11.89
N ASP A 154 2.13 -9.58 12.59
CA ASP A 154 2.41 -9.42 14.03
C ASP A 154 3.04 -8.07 14.39
N TYR A 155 3.72 -7.43 13.44
CA TYR A 155 4.34 -6.11 13.59
C TYR A 155 3.37 -4.93 13.45
N LEU A 156 2.14 -5.16 12.97
CA LEU A 156 1.17 -4.08 12.79
C LEU A 156 0.56 -3.66 14.12
N THR A 157 0.40 -2.36 14.30
CA THR A 157 -0.42 -1.80 15.38
C THR A 157 -1.89 -1.82 14.98
N LEU A 158 -2.80 -2.05 15.93
CA LEU A 158 -4.25 -2.07 15.66
C LEU A 158 -4.81 -0.69 15.24
N GLU A 159 -4.13 0.41 15.59
CA GLU A 159 -4.51 1.75 15.16
C GLU A 159 -4.13 2.07 13.70
N ARG A 160 -3.27 1.25 13.07
CA ARG A 160 -2.70 1.59 11.75
C ARG A 160 -3.83 1.85 10.74
N LYS A 161 -3.78 3.01 10.10
CA LYS A 161 -4.85 3.46 9.20
C LYS A 161 -4.88 2.56 7.98
N SER A 162 -6.07 2.12 7.56
CA SER A 162 -6.27 1.28 6.38
C SER A 162 -5.63 1.85 5.11
N GLY A 163 -5.68 3.17 4.92
CA GLY A 163 -5.07 3.85 3.77
C GLY A 163 -3.53 3.92 3.79
N SER A 164 -2.88 3.48 4.87
CA SER A 164 -1.41 3.39 5.00
C SER A 164 -0.88 1.96 4.89
N LEU A 165 -1.77 1.00 4.64
CA LEU A 165 -1.40 -0.39 4.42
C LEU A 165 -0.97 -0.60 2.98
N SER A 166 0.02 -1.47 2.76
CA SER A 166 0.34 -1.97 1.43
C SER A 166 -0.79 -2.85 0.88
N GLY A 167 -0.82 -3.08 -0.43
CA GLY A 167 -1.78 -4.00 -1.05
C GLY A 167 -1.75 -5.39 -0.41
N GLY A 168 -0.55 -5.95 -0.22
CA GLY A 168 -0.34 -7.24 0.44
C GLY A 168 -0.76 -7.26 1.91
N GLU A 169 -0.49 -6.19 2.68
CA GLU A 169 -0.97 -6.08 4.07
C GLU A 169 -2.51 -6.09 4.11
N ALA A 170 -3.18 -5.30 3.27
CA ALA A 170 -4.64 -5.24 3.22
C ALA A 170 -5.27 -6.59 2.80
N GLN A 171 -4.66 -7.28 1.83
CA GLN A 171 -5.10 -8.60 1.39
C GLN A 171 -4.96 -9.65 2.50
N ARG A 172 -3.84 -9.66 3.23
CA ARG A 172 -3.63 -10.58 4.35
C ARG A 172 -4.54 -10.31 5.54
N ILE A 173 -4.88 -9.06 5.83
CA ILE A 173 -5.93 -8.73 6.82
C ILE A 173 -7.28 -9.34 6.40
N ARG A 174 -7.62 -9.28 5.10
CA ARG A 174 -8.84 -9.88 4.58
C ARG A 174 -8.81 -11.40 4.75
N LEU A 175 -7.69 -12.06 4.45
CA LEU A 175 -7.51 -13.50 4.65
C LEU A 175 -7.69 -13.89 6.13
N ALA A 176 -7.03 -13.19 7.06
CA ALA A 176 -7.17 -13.41 8.50
C ALA A 176 -8.63 -13.25 8.96
N THR A 177 -9.35 -12.26 8.41
CA THR A 177 -10.77 -12.05 8.70
C THR A 177 -11.63 -13.22 8.22
N GLN A 178 -11.32 -13.81 7.06
CA GLN A 178 -12.05 -14.98 6.55
C GLN A 178 -11.77 -16.24 7.37
N LEU A 179 -10.53 -16.46 7.78
CA LEU A 179 -10.17 -17.55 8.69
C LEU A 179 -10.92 -17.46 10.02
N GLY A 180 -11.10 -16.23 10.53
CA GLY A 180 -11.87 -16.00 11.76
C GLY A 180 -13.39 -16.08 11.61
N ALA A 181 -13.92 -16.00 10.39
CA ALA A 181 -15.35 -16.21 10.14
C ALA A 181 -15.74 -17.69 10.23
N GLY A 182 -14.78 -18.62 10.06
CA GLY A 182 -15.01 -20.06 10.20
C GLY A 182 -16.03 -20.62 9.21
N LEU A 183 -16.15 -20.03 8.03
CA LEU A 183 -17.08 -20.47 7.00
C LEU A 183 -16.60 -21.81 6.40
N SER A 184 -17.55 -22.66 6.01
CA SER A 184 -17.33 -23.96 5.35
C SER A 184 -18.19 -24.05 4.09
N GLY A 185 -17.73 -24.78 3.06
CA GLY A 185 -18.45 -24.92 1.79
C GLY A 185 -18.39 -23.67 0.91
N VAL A 186 -17.41 -22.79 1.13
CA VAL A 186 -17.18 -21.57 0.35
C VAL A 186 -16.04 -21.80 -0.64
N ILE A 187 -16.12 -21.16 -1.80
CA ILE A 187 -14.99 -21.03 -2.73
C ILE A 187 -14.32 -19.67 -2.54
N TYR A 188 -13.05 -19.69 -2.16
CA TYR A 188 -12.21 -18.51 -2.04
C TYR A 188 -11.37 -18.37 -3.30
N VAL A 189 -11.41 -17.20 -3.94
CA VAL A 189 -10.55 -16.85 -5.07
C VAL A 189 -9.61 -15.75 -4.62
N LEU A 190 -8.31 -16.03 -4.63
CA LEU A 190 -7.25 -15.11 -4.22
C LEU A 190 -6.36 -14.78 -5.40
N ASP A 191 -6.01 -13.50 -5.52
CA ASP A 191 -5.21 -12.94 -6.59
C ASP A 191 -3.83 -12.53 -6.03
N GLU A 192 -2.80 -13.32 -6.30
CA GLU A 192 -1.40 -13.14 -5.86
C GLU A 192 -1.22 -12.71 -4.38
N PRO A 193 -1.67 -13.53 -3.39
CA PRO A 193 -1.54 -13.21 -1.97
C PRO A 193 -0.09 -13.08 -1.46
N SER A 194 0.91 -13.55 -2.21
CA SER A 194 2.33 -13.39 -1.92
C SER A 194 2.86 -11.99 -2.22
N ILE A 195 2.10 -11.11 -2.90
CA ILE A 195 2.56 -9.75 -3.24
C ILE A 195 3.05 -9.00 -1.99
N GLY A 196 4.30 -8.56 -2.04
CA GLY A 196 4.93 -7.79 -0.96
C GLY A 196 5.18 -8.58 0.32
N LEU A 197 5.08 -9.91 0.26
CA LEU A 197 5.51 -10.83 1.30
C LEU A 197 6.99 -11.18 1.12
N HIS A 198 7.70 -11.39 2.21
CA HIS A 198 9.08 -11.86 2.17
C HIS A 198 9.10 -13.39 2.10
N ALA A 199 10.08 -13.98 1.42
CA ALA A 199 10.18 -15.44 1.26
C ALA A 199 10.12 -16.21 2.59
N ALA A 200 10.74 -15.67 3.64
CA ALA A 200 10.68 -16.27 4.98
C ALA A 200 9.27 -16.39 5.58
N ASP A 201 8.31 -15.58 5.10
CA ASP A 201 6.92 -15.57 5.58
C ASP A 201 5.98 -16.38 4.66
N THR A 202 6.46 -16.84 3.50
CA THR A 202 5.66 -17.63 2.53
C THR A 202 5.09 -18.91 3.17
N ALA A 203 5.89 -19.61 3.97
CA ALA A 203 5.45 -20.79 4.70
C ALA A 203 4.23 -20.54 5.61
N ARG A 204 4.16 -19.35 6.23
CA ARG A 204 3.01 -18.96 7.06
C ARG A 204 1.75 -18.75 6.22
N LEU A 205 1.89 -18.10 5.07
CA LEU A 205 0.79 -17.92 4.13
C LEU A 205 0.28 -19.25 3.59
N ILE A 206 1.18 -20.17 3.22
CA ILE A 206 0.82 -21.54 2.81
C ILE A 206 0.01 -22.20 3.92
N GLY A 207 0.48 -22.18 5.17
CA GLY A 207 -0.24 -22.73 6.32
C GLY A 207 -1.66 -22.15 6.48
N ALA A 208 -1.81 -20.83 6.34
CA ALA A 208 -3.10 -20.15 6.40
C ALA A 208 -4.05 -20.58 5.27
N LEU A 209 -3.54 -20.73 4.03
CA LEU A 209 -4.32 -21.20 2.88
C LEU A 209 -4.75 -22.66 3.04
N THR A 210 -3.84 -23.53 3.48
CA THR A 210 -4.09 -24.94 3.79
C THR A 210 -5.16 -25.07 4.87
N ARG A 211 -5.08 -24.26 5.94
CA ARG A 211 -6.09 -24.23 6.99
C ARG A 211 -7.46 -23.80 6.47
N LEU A 212 -7.51 -22.79 5.60
CA LEU A 212 -8.77 -22.34 4.99
C LEU A 212 -9.42 -23.47 4.18
N ARG A 213 -8.62 -24.22 3.41
CA ARG A 213 -9.05 -25.44 2.71
C ARG A 213 -9.57 -26.50 3.67
N ASP A 214 -8.82 -26.80 4.74
CA ASP A 214 -9.13 -27.86 5.71
C ASP A 214 -10.40 -27.59 6.53
N LEU A 215 -10.88 -26.34 6.57
CA LEU A 215 -12.22 -25.99 7.08
C LEU A 215 -13.38 -26.45 6.16
N GLY A 216 -13.08 -27.18 5.08
CA GLY A 216 -14.06 -27.67 4.12
C GLY A 216 -14.37 -26.67 3.00
N ASN A 217 -13.41 -25.81 2.66
CA ASN A 217 -13.52 -24.83 1.58
C ASN A 217 -12.68 -25.22 0.38
N THR A 218 -13.00 -24.64 -0.77
CA THR A 218 -12.11 -24.67 -1.96
C THR A 218 -11.35 -23.36 -2.03
N VAL A 219 -10.03 -23.42 -2.20
CA VAL A 219 -9.17 -22.25 -2.29
C VAL A 219 -8.50 -22.25 -3.67
N VAL A 220 -8.90 -21.29 -4.51
CA VAL A 220 -8.31 -21.05 -5.83
C VAL A 220 -7.39 -19.85 -5.72
N VAL A 221 -6.12 -20.05 -6.03
CA VAL A 221 -5.08 -19.02 -5.90
C VAL A 221 -4.41 -18.80 -7.25
N VAL A 222 -4.39 -17.55 -7.70
CA VAL A 222 -3.53 -17.10 -8.80
C VAL A 222 -2.19 -16.72 -8.19
N GLU A 223 -1.11 -17.40 -8.58
CA GLU A 223 0.22 -17.19 -8.00
C GLU A 223 1.34 -17.45 -9.01
N HIS A 224 2.50 -16.88 -8.69
CA HIS A 224 3.76 -17.08 -9.40
C HIS A 224 4.89 -17.51 -8.45
N ASP A 225 4.65 -17.53 -7.14
CA ASP A 225 5.63 -17.97 -6.14
C ASP A 225 5.85 -19.49 -6.19
N GLU A 226 7.12 -19.90 -6.23
CA GLU A 226 7.52 -21.30 -6.35
C GLU A 226 7.02 -22.17 -5.18
N GLU A 227 7.15 -21.68 -3.94
CA GLU A 227 6.82 -22.45 -2.75
C GLU A 227 5.31 -22.69 -2.66
N ILE A 228 4.51 -21.67 -3.01
CA ILE A 228 3.04 -21.82 -3.05
C ILE A 228 2.63 -22.79 -4.15
N ILE A 229 3.20 -22.67 -5.35
CA ILE A 229 2.87 -23.57 -6.47
C ILE A 229 3.23 -25.01 -6.12
N ARG A 230 4.38 -25.25 -5.48
CA ARG A 230 4.80 -26.59 -5.02
C ARG A 230 3.89 -27.16 -3.92
N ALA A 231 3.33 -26.30 -3.07
CA ALA A 231 2.44 -26.72 -1.98
C ALA A 231 0.99 -26.96 -2.42
N ALA A 232 0.61 -26.58 -3.65
CA ALA A 232 -0.75 -26.73 -4.15
C ALA A 232 -1.13 -28.21 -4.33
N ASP A 233 -2.35 -28.58 -3.93
CA ASP A 233 -2.88 -29.92 -4.17
C ASP A 233 -3.15 -30.18 -5.66
N TRP A 234 -3.44 -29.11 -6.41
CA TRP A 234 -3.76 -29.15 -7.83
C TRP A 234 -3.31 -27.84 -8.50
N LEU A 235 -2.66 -27.96 -9.66
CA LEU A 235 -2.16 -26.86 -10.47
C LEU A 235 -2.92 -26.81 -11.80
N ILE A 236 -3.23 -25.60 -12.25
CA ILE A 236 -3.85 -25.32 -13.55
C ILE A 236 -2.94 -24.31 -14.24
N ASP A 237 -2.33 -24.70 -15.36
CA ASP A 237 -1.44 -23.84 -16.14
C ASP A 237 -2.13 -23.30 -17.39
N ILE A 238 -2.05 -21.99 -17.60
CA ILE A 238 -2.74 -21.26 -18.67
C ILE A 238 -1.69 -20.52 -19.50
N GLY A 239 -1.77 -20.67 -20.83
CA GLY A 239 -0.85 -20.00 -21.74
C GLY A 239 -1.23 -20.28 -23.20
N PRO A 240 -0.26 -20.51 -24.12
CA PRO A 240 1.21 -20.54 -23.94
C PRO A 240 1.88 -19.17 -23.85
N GLY A 241 1.17 -18.08 -24.19
CA GLY A 241 1.66 -16.71 -24.10
C GLY A 241 0.69 -15.77 -23.41
N ALA A 242 1.00 -14.48 -23.43
CA ALA A 242 0.11 -13.44 -22.90
C ALA A 242 -0.84 -12.88 -23.98
N GLY A 243 -1.96 -12.30 -23.56
CA GLY A 243 -2.90 -11.63 -24.46
C GLY A 243 -3.54 -12.58 -25.47
N ALA A 244 -3.50 -12.24 -26.76
CA ALA A 244 -4.10 -13.05 -27.83
C ALA A 244 -3.41 -14.41 -28.03
N ALA A 245 -2.19 -14.59 -27.52
CA ALA A 245 -1.46 -15.85 -27.56
C ALA A 245 -1.69 -16.73 -26.31
N GLY A 246 -2.59 -16.32 -25.42
CA GLY A 246 -2.94 -17.03 -24.20
C GLY A 246 -4.39 -17.52 -24.17
N GLY A 247 -4.85 -17.94 -22.99
CA GLY A 247 -6.24 -18.35 -22.75
C GLY A 247 -6.53 -19.83 -23.05
N GLU A 248 -5.49 -20.63 -23.29
CA GLU A 248 -5.59 -22.07 -23.43
C GLU A 248 -5.17 -22.77 -22.14
N LEU A 249 -5.86 -23.86 -21.80
CA LEU A 249 -5.44 -24.74 -20.72
C LEU A 249 -4.28 -25.62 -21.21
N LEU A 250 -3.08 -25.38 -20.70
CA LEU A 250 -1.88 -26.14 -21.09
C LEU A 250 -1.85 -27.49 -20.38
N ALA A 251 -2.03 -27.47 -19.06
CA ALA A 251 -2.04 -28.65 -18.22
C ALA A 251 -2.85 -28.42 -16.95
N ALA A 252 -3.41 -29.49 -16.39
CA ALA A 252 -4.03 -29.48 -15.08
C ALA A 252 -3.69 -30.79 -14.36
N GLY A 253 -3.18 -30.71 -13.14
CA GLY A 253 -2.71 -31.88 -12.41
C GLY A 253 -1.91 -31.52 -11.16
N VAL A 254 -1.22 -32.52 -10.61
CA VAL A 254 -0.31 -32.32 -9.47
C VAL A 254 0.93 -31.53 -9.95
N PRO A 255 1.40 -30.49 -9.21
CA PRO A 255 2.43 -29.55 -9.69
C PRO A 255 3.70 -30.17 -10.29
N MET A 256 4.19 -31.29 -9.73
CA MET A 256 5.41 -31.94 -10.21
C MET A 256 5.21 -32.90 -11.40
N GLU A 257 3.96 -33.22 -11.72
CA GLU A 257 3.58 -34.19 -12.76
C GLU A 257 3.10 -33.54 -14.06
N ILE A 258 2.81 -32.22 -14.03
CA ILE A 258 2.31 -31.53 -15.21
C ILE A 258 3.39 -31.30 -16.27
N VAL A 259 3.01 -31.45 -17.53
CA VAL A 259 3.87 -31.14 -18.69
C VAL A 259 3.44 -29.78 -19.25
N SER A 260 4.12 -28.73 -18.83
CA SER A 260 3.89 -27.35 -19.25
C SER A 260 5.14 -26.48 -18.98
N PRO A 261 5.24 -25.25 -19.50
CA PRO A 261 6.36 -24.36 -19.22
C PRO A 261 6.57 -24.11 -17.72
N THR A 262 5.49 -23.97 -16.96
CA THR A 262 5.56 -23.86 -15.49
C THR A 262 6.09 -25.16 -14.88
N GLY A 263 5.64 -26.32 -15.35
CA GLY A 263 6.14 -27.63 -14.90
C GLY A 263 7.64 -27.83 -15.18
N GLU A 264 8.12 -27.44 -16.37
CA GLU A 264 9.55 -27.47 -16.74
C GLU A 264 10.38 -26.59 -15.80
N TRP A 265 9.89 -25.39 -15.49
CA TRP A 265 10.53 -24.49 -14.54
C TRP A 265 10.57 -25.07 -13.12
N LEU A 266 9.47 -25.65 -12.64
CA LEU A 266 9.40 -26.32 -11.33
C LEU A 266 10.35 -27.52 -11.24
N ARG A 267 10.65 -28.19 -12.36
CA ARG A 267 11.63 -29.29 -12.41
C ARG A 267 13.06 -28.82 -12.62
N GLY A 268 13.29 -27.52 -12.80
CA GLY A 268 14.62 -26.94 -13.05
C GLY A 268 15.16 -27.25 -14.45
N GLU A 269 14.29 -27.54 -15.41
CA GLU A 269 14.65 -27.85 -16.80
C GLU A 269 14.95 -26.58 -17.62
N VAL A 270 14.54 -25.41 -17.10
CA VAL A 270 14.79 -24.10 -17.71
C VAL A 270 16.06 -23.47 -17.10
N ALA A 271 16.97 -23.01 -17.94
CA ALA A 271 18.21 -22.36 -17.50
C ALA A 271 17.93 -21.07 -16.73
N GLY A 272 18.57 -20.93 -15.56
CA GLY A 272 18.49 -19.73 -14.73
C GLY A 272 19.27 -18.55 -15.31
N PHE A 273 19.03 -17.36 -14.75
CA PHE A 273 19.79 -16.15 -15.07
C PHE A 273 21.19 -16.19 -14.42
N GLU A 274 22.25 -16.13 -15.24
CA GLU A 274 23.61 -15.95 -14.73
C GLU A 274 23.90 -14.47 -14.45
N ALA A 275 24.01 -14.12 -13.17
CA ALA A 275 24.33 -12.76 -12.75
C ALA A 275 25.77 -12.38 -13.12
N ARG A 276 25.94 -11.25 -13.83
CA ARG A 276 27.24 -10.63 -14.04
C ARG A 276 27.45 -9.50 -13.04
N LEU A 277 28.45 -9.64 -12.17
CA LEU A 277 28.84 -8.57 -11.26
C LEU A 277 29.48 -7.42 -12.03
N MET A 278 28.82 -6.27 -12.04
CA MET A 278 29.35 -5.05 -12.64
C MET A 278 30.48 -4.49 -11.76
N LYS A 279 31.64 -4.27 -12.37
CA LYS A 279 32.75 -3.53 -11.76
C LYS A 279 32.65 -2.07 -12.23
N GLY A 280 32.29 -1.17 -11.34
CA GLY A 280 32.23 0.27 -11.60
C GLY A 280 32.42 1.07 -10.33
N ASP A 281 33.03 2.24 -10.42
CA ASP A 281 33.33 3.17 -9.31
C ASP A 281 32.68 4.53 -9.55
N GLU A 282 31.39 4.53 -9.88
CA GLU A 282 30.60 5.75 -10.12
C GLU A 282 30.23 6.47 -8.80
N GLY A 283 30.94 6.18 -7.71
CA GLY A 283 30.65 6.70 -6.38
C GLY A 283 29.41 6.07 -5.73
N SER A 284 28.81 6.79 -4.79
CA SER A 284 27.66 6.31 -4.03
C SER A 284 26.87 7.45 -3.42
N LEU A 285 25.56 7.28 -3.35
CA LEU A 285 24.72 8.07 -2.45
C LEU A 285 24.89 7.55 -1.02
N VAL A 286 25.04 8.45 -0.05
CA VAL A 286 25.12 8.08 1.37
C VAL A 286 24.02 8.80 2.14
N ILE A 287 23.05 8.03 2.62
CA ILE A 287 22.00 8.50 3.51
C ILE A 287 22.54 8.40 4.94
N ARG A 288 22.62 9.52 5.67
CA ARG A 288 23.07 9.52 7.07
C ARG A 288 21.96 9.75 8.06
N GLY A 289 22.03 9.03 9.18
CA GLY A 289 21.15 9.18 10.33
C GLY A 289 19.67 8.95 10.04
N ALA A 290 19.33 8.03 9.13
CA ALA A 290 17.95 7.71 8.79
C ALA A 290 17.19 7.17 10.01
N ARG A 291 16.15 7.89 10.43
CA ARG A 291 15.44 7.67 11.70
C ARG A 291 13.93 7.95 11.62
N GLU A 292 13.38 7.89 10.41
CA GLU A 292 11.93 7.91 10.21
C GLU A 292 11.33 6.56 10.66
N HIS A 293 10.14 6.61 11.27
CA HIS A 293 9.44 5.43 11.80
C HIS A 293 10.33 4.52 12.69
N ASN A 294 10.52 3.26 12.28
CA ASN A 294 11.26 2.26 13.03
C ASN A 294 12.76 2.19 12.65
N LEU A 295 13.25 3.10 11.82
CA LEU A 295 14.66 3.15 11.45
C LEU A 295 15.51 3.62 12.65
N LYS A 296 16.59 2.89 12.94
CA LYS A 296 17.42 3.07 14.14
C LYS A 296 18.66 3.92 13.86
N ASN A 297 18.47 5.15 13.37
CA ASN A 297 19.55 6.09 13.03
C ASN A 297 20.63 5.46 12.11
N LEU A 298 20.19 4.99 10.94
CA LEU A 298 21.01 4.21 10.02
C LEU A 298 21.80 5.09 9.06
N ASP A 299 23.06 4.71 8.83
CA ASP A 299 23.87 5.21 7.72
C ASP A 299 23.89 4.17 6.60
N VAL A 300 23.38 4.52 5.42
CA VAL A 300 23.21 3.60 4.28
C VAL A 300 23.90 4.12 3.04
N ARG A 301 24.78 3.30 2.46
CA ARG A 301 25.48 3.57 1.20
C ARG A 301 24.81 2.85 0.03
N VAL A 302 24.37 3.61 -0.96
CA VAL A 302 23.80 3.11 -2.22
C VAL A 302 24.81 3.33 -3.34
N PRO A 303 25.49 2.29 -3.84
CA PRO A 303 26.47 2.46 -4.91
C PRO A 303 25.79 2.79 -6.24
N LEU A 304 26.35 3.77 -6.95
CA LEU A 304 25.87 4.20 -8.27
C LEU A 304 26.41 3.26 -9.38
N GLY A 305 25.73 3.25 -10.53
CA GLY A 305 26.09 2.38 -11.66
C GLY A 305 25.85 0.89 -11.42
N ARG A 306 25.04 0.52 -10.42
CA ARG A 306 24.80 -0.87 -10.00
C ARG A 306 23.32 -1.19 -9.84
N LEU A 307 22.98 -2.46 -10.02
CA LEU A 307 21.69 -3.00 -9.61
C LEU A 307 21.70 -3.17 -8.08
N VAL A 308 21.03 -2.26 -7.36
CA VAL A 308 20.93 -2.29 -5.90
C VAL A 308 19.55 -2.81 -5.50
N CYS A 309 19.53 -3.91 -4.75
CA CYS A 309 18.31 -4.49 -4.21
C CYS A 309 18.20 -4.16 -2.71
N LEU A 310 17.07 -3.57 -2.31
CA LEU A 310 16.74 -3.37 -0.89
C LEU A 310 15.79 -4.50 -0.45
N THR A 311 16.28 -5.40 0.41
CA THR A 311 15.56 -6.59 0.87
C THR A 311 15.38 -6.62 2.39
N GLY A 312 14.61 -7.59 2.88
CA GLY A 312 14.26 -7.80 4.29
C GLY A 312 12.76 -8.07 4.50
N PRO A 313 12.36 -8.52 5.70
CA PRO A 313 10.97 -8.90 6.01
C PRO A 313 10.00 -7.71 5.94
N SER A 314 8.69 -7.97 5.80
CA SER A 314 7.67 -6.91 5.86
C SER A 314 7.78 -6.14 7.18
N GLY A 315 7.59 -4.81 7.15
CA GLY A 315 7.76 -3.97 8.34
C GLY A 315 9.21 -3.59 8.70
N SER A 316 10.24 -4.12 8.03
CA SER A 316 11.65 -3.80 8.36
C SER A 316 12.11 -2.36 8.06
N GLY A 317 11.25 -1.52 7.45
CA GLY A 317 11.57 -0.14 7.10
C GLY A 317 12.08 0.09 5.67
N LYS A 318 11.98 -0.91 4.77
CA LYS A 318 12.39 -0.77 3.36
C LYS A 318 11.70 0.39 2.65
N SER A 319 10.37 0.44 2.71
CA SER A 319 9.58 1.51 2.10
C SER A 319 9.87 2.86 2.75
N THR A 320 10.14 2.89 4.05
CA THR A 320 10.52 4.13 4.74
C THR A 320 11.86 4.66 4.24
N LEU A 321 12.86 3.78 4.07
CA LEU A 321 14.16 4.19 3.56
C LEU A 321 14.09 4.59 2.07
N ALA A 322 13.44 3.78 1.24
CA ALA A 322 13.41 3.99 -0.21
C ALA A 322 12.42 5.08 -0.65
N ASP A 323 11.21 5.11 -0.08
CA ASP A 323 10.15 6.04 -0.46
C ASP A 323 10.16 7.30 0.42
N ASP A 324 9.99 7.13 1.73
CA ASP A 324 9.78 8.28 2.63
C ASP A 324 11.03 9.16 2.75
N ILE A 325 12.23 8.57 2.70
CA ILE A 325 13.49 9.30 2.78
C ILE A 325 14.07 9.52 1.38
N LEU A 326 14.54 8.46 0.72
CA LEU A 326 15.35 8.58 -0.51
C LEU A 326 14.54 9.19 -1.67
N ARG A 327 13.38 8.63 -2.02
CA ARG A 327 12.55 9.14 -3.12
C ARG A 327 12.15 10.60 -2.89
N ARG A 328 11.63 10.93 -1.70
CA ARG A 328 11.18 12.30 -1.40
C ARG A 328 12.33 13.29 -1.42
N ALA A 329 13.49 12.94 -0.89
CA ALA A 329 14.67 13.81 -0.94
C ALA A 329 15.15 14.04 -2.37
N LEU A 330 15.21 12.99 -3.19
CA LEU A 330 15.55 13.10 -4.61
C LEU A 330 14.49 13.91 -5.38
N ALA A 331 13.21 13.71 -5.10
CA ALA A 331 12.13 14.45 -5.74
C ALA A 331 12.15 15.94 -5.37
N ARG A 332 12.51 16.27 -4.13
CA ARG A 332 12.71 17.66 -3.70
C ARG A 332 13.91 18.29 -4.39
N HIS A 333 15.01 17.55 -4.50
CA HIS A 333 16.25 18.03 -5.14
C HIS A 333 16.11 18.24 -6.66
N PHE A 334 15.56 17.26 -7.39
CA PHE A 334 15.50 17.28 -8.86
C PHE A 334 14.21 17.89 -9.43
N HIS A 335 13.08 17.76 -8.72
CA HIS A 335 11.76 18.13 -9.24
C HIS A 335 11.07 19.23 -8.44
N GLY A 336 11.74 19.80 -7.43
CA GLY A 336 11.17 20.85 -6.57
C GLY A 336 9.92 20.40 -5.82
N SER A 337 9.79 19.10 -5.52
CA SER A 337 8.64 18.57 -4.77
C SER A 337 8.54 19.21 -3.39
N GLY A 338 7.32 19.62 -3.01
CA GLY A 338 7.03 20.09 -1.66
C GLY A 338 6.97 18.97 -0.62
N GLU A 339 7.02 17.69 -1.01
CA GLU A 339 6.98 16.60 -0.04
C GLU A 339 8.24 16.61 0.84
N ALA A 340 8.05 16.86 2.14
CA ALA A 340 9.14 16.77 3.11
C ALA A 340 9.64 15.31 3.20
N PRO A 341 10.95 15.08 3.04
CA PRO A 341 11.54 13.77 3.29
C PRO A 341 11.39 13.37 4.77
N GLY A 342 11.35 12.07 5.05
CA GLY A 342 11.38 11.52 6.40
C GLY A 342 12.65 11.94 7.15
N LYS A 343 12.65 11.80 8.48
CA LYS A 343 13.75 12.22 9.35
C LYS A 343 15.07 11.52 8.99
N HIS A 344 16.06 12.32 8.61
CA HIS A 344 17.45 11.94 8.34
C HIS A 344 18.36 13.15 8.58
N ASP A 345 19.68 12.95 8.61
CA ASP A 345 20.65 14.06 8.76
C ASP A 345 20.97 14.73 7.42
N VAL A 346 21.48 13.94 6.47
CA VAL A 346 21.91 14.43 5.16
C VAL A 346 21.95 13.27 4.17
N ILE A 347 21.83 13.59 2.88
CA ILE A 347 22.11 12.68 1.78
C ILE A 347 23.28 13.25 0.97
N GLU A 348 24.42 12.56 1.00
CA GLU A 348 25.65 12.91 0.28
C GLU A 348 25.66 12.26 -1.12
N GLY A 349 26.36 12.88 -2.09
CA GLY A 349 26.54 12.34 -3.44
C GLY A 349 25.42 12.68 -4.43
N LEU A 350 24.53 13.61 -4.09
CA LEU A 350 23.44 14.04 -4.98
C LEU A 350 23.96 14.67 -6.28
N GLU A 351 25.13 15.30 -6.22
CA GLU A 351 25.84 15.87 -7.36
C GLU A 351 26.32 14.84 -8.40
N LEU A 352 26.35 13.55 -8.03
CA LEU A 352 26.79 12.46 -8.91
C LEU A 352 25.67 11.95 -9.84
N ILE A 353 24.43 12.42 -9.66
CA ILE A 353 23.27 11.98 -10.43
C ILE A 353 22.54 13.18 -11.04
N GLU A 354 22.09 13.04 -12.30
CA GLU A 354 21.45 14.14 -13.03
C GLU A 354 19.94 14.19 -12.84
N LYS A 355 19.31 13.03 -12.60
CA LYS A 355 17.85 12.90 -12.47
C LYS A 355 17.48 11.67 -11.65
N CYS A 356 16.33 11.76 -10.98
CA CYS A 356 15.66 10.62 -10.37
C CYS A 356 14.34 10.34 -11.11
N VAL A 357 14.17 9.09 -11.55
CA VAL A 357 12.92 8.59 -12.12
C VAL A 357 12.37 7.53 -11.17
N VAL A 358 11.12 7.70 -10.79
CA VAL A 358 10.41 6.77 -9.90
C VAL A 358 9.36 6.06 -10.73
N ALA A 359 9.43 4.73 -10.75
CA ALA A 359 8.36 3.87 -11.23
C ALA A 359 7.72 3.21 -10.02
N ASP A 360 6.52 3.65 -9.66
CA ASP A 360 5.78 3.14 -8.50
C ASP A 360 4.68 2.14 -8.91
N GLN A 361 4.00 1.58 -7.92
CA GLN A 361 2.85 0.68 -8.12
C GLN A 361 1.53 1.45 -8.22
N SER A 362 1.56 2.78 -8.34
CA SER A 362 0.33 3.55 -8.47
C SER A 362 -0.36 3.19 -9.79
N PRO A 363 -1.70 3.00 -9.79
CA PRO A 363 -2.40 2.72 -11.03
C PRO A 363 -2.13 3.80 -12.07
N ILE A 364 -1.74 3.39 -13.29
CA ILE A 364 -1.45 4.25 -14.45
C ILE A 364 -2.54 5.32 -14.66
N GLY A 365 -3.79 4.97 -14.34
CA GLY A 365 -4.81 5.96 -14.02
C GLY A 365 -6.05 5.32 -13.41
N ARG A 366 -6.80 6.12 -12.65
CA ARG A 366 -8.06 5.68 -12.00
C ARG A 366 -9.28 5.80 -12.91
N SER A 367 -9.08 6.09 -14.19
CA SER A 367 -10.15 6.33 -15.16
C SER A 367 -9.92 5.54 -16.45
N PRO A 368 -10.99 5.16 -17.17
CA PRO A 368 -10.88 4.44 -18.45
C PRO A 368 -10.21 5.24 -19.59
N ARG A 369 -9.85 6.50 -19.32
CA ARG A 369 -9.12 7.38 -20.25
C ARG A 369 -7.61 7.12 -20.27
N SER A 370 -7.09 6.55 -19.19
CA SER A 370 -5.67 6.22 -19.08
C SER A 370 -5.48 4.81 -19.63
N ASN A 371 -4.67 4.70 -20.69
CA ASN A 371 -4.34 3.44 -21.36
C ASN A 371 -2.86 3.49 -21.76
N PRO A 372 -2.27 2.36 -22.19
CA PRO A 372 -0.84 2.34 -22.55
C PRO A 372 -0.46 3.38 -23.61
N ALA A 373 -1.35 3.61 -24.59
CA ALA A 373 -1.10 4.55 -25.67
C ALA A 373 -1.09 6.03 -25.20
N THR A 374 -1.95 6.41 -24.25
CA THR A 374 -1.94 7.76 -23.67
C THR A 374 -0.83 7.95 -22.65
N PHE A 375 -0.46 6.91 -21.90
CA PHE A 375 0.59 7.00 -20.90
C PHE A 375 1.99 7.09 -21.51
N THR A 376 2.25 6.34 -22.59
CA THR A 376 3.54 6.36 -23.31
C THR A 376 3.68 7.56 -24.26
N GLY A 377 2.60 8.32 -24.50
CA GLY A 377 2.57 9.40 -25.49
C GLY A 377 2.45 8.93 -26.95
N VAL A 378 2.45 7.62 -27.22
CA VAL A 378 2.31 7.08 -28.57
C VAL A 378 1.01 7.53 -29.23
N PHE A 379 -0.08 7.66 -28.45
CA PHE A 379 -1.36 8.09 -28.99
C PHE A 379 -1.32 9.52 -29.57
N ASP A 380 -0.46 10.39 -29.06
CA ASP A 380 -0.34 11.75 -29.59
C ASP A 380 0.22 11.74 -31.01
N LEU A 381 1.25 10.92 -31.24
CA LEU A 381 1.82 10.69 -32.57
C LEU A 381 0.81 10.05 -33.53
N VAL A 382 0.02 9.09 -33.04
CA VAL A 382 -1.06 8.47 -33.84
C VAL A 382 -2.12 9.51 -34.23
N ARG A 383 -2.54 10.38 -33.31
CA ARG A 383 -3.52 11.45 -33.60
C ARG A 383 -2.99 12.43 -34.64
N GLU A 384 -1.72 12.80 -34.57
CA GLU A 384 -1.06 13.64 -35.58
C GLU A 384 -1.05 12.97 -36.96
N LEU A 385 -0.79 11.67 -37.03
CA LEU A 385 -0.84 10.91 -38.26
C LEU A 385 -2.25 10.92 -38.86
N PHE A 386 -3.29 10.65 -38.06
CA PHE A 386 -4.67 10.67 -38.53
C PHE A 386 -5.12 12.06 -39.01
N ALA A 387 -4.64 13.13 -38.38
CA ALA A 387 -4.91 14.51 -38.82
C ALA A 387 -4.29 14.83 -40.20
N LYS A 388 -3.20 14.15 -40.59
CA LYS A 388 -2.52 14.37 -41.87
C LYS A 388 -3.17 13.64 -43.06
N LEU A 389 -4.16 12.77 -42.83
CA LEU A 389 -4.84 11.99 -43.88
C LEU A 389 -5.69 12.88 -44.79
N ASN A 390 -5.89 12.45 -46.05
CA ASN A 390 -6.62 13.23 -47.05
C ASN A 390 -8.04 13.58 -46.61
N LEU A 391 -8.80 12.60 -46.10
CA LEU A 391 -10.17 12.83 -45.63
C LEU A 391 -10.21 13.78 -44.42
N SER A 392 -9.22 13.69 -43.52
CA SER A 392 -9.06 14.62 -42.40
C SER A 392 -8.80 16.05 -42.87
N LYS A 393 -7.88 16.23 -43.83
CA LYS A 393 -7.56 17.55 -44.41
C LYS A 393 -8.78 18.16 -45.12
N GLN A 394 -9.51 17.37 -45.91
CA GLN A 394 -10.73 17.82 -46.59
C GLN A 394 -11.82 18.27 -45.60
N ARG A 395 -11.92 17.60 -44.44
CA ARG A 395 -12.90 17.92 -43.39
C ARG A 395 -12.40 18.92 -42.34
N GLY A 396 -11.17 19.43 -42.48
CA GLY A 396 -10.56 20.35 -41.51
C GLY A 396 -10.28 19.72 -40.13
N TYR A 397 -10.09 18.40 -40.06
CA TYR A 397 -9.85 17.71 -38.79
C TYR A 397 -8.39 17.83 -38.36
N GLY A 398 -8.16 18.49 -37.22
CA GLY A 398 -6.88 18.49 -36.52
C GLY A 398 -6.72 17.31 -35.54
N PRO A 399 -5.55 17.18 -34.88
CA PRO A 399 -5.27 16.09 -33.93
C PRO A 399 -6.24 16.01 -32.74
N ASN A 400 -6.88 17.14 -32.38
CA ASN A 400 -7.88 17.19 -31.31
C ASN A 400 -9.18 16.42 -31.66
N ARG A 401 -9.55 16.32 -32.94
CA ARG A 401 -10.71 15.51 -33.37
C ARG A 401 -10.51 14.04 -33.00
N PHE A 402 -9.28 13.58 -33.08
CA PHE A 402 -8.86 12.21 -32.82
C PHE A 402 -8.54 11.93 -31.34
N SER A 403 -8.79 12.89 -30.46
CA SER A 403 -8.65 12.70 -29.01
C SER A 403 -9.98 12.31 -28.39
N PHE A 404 -10.03 11.15 -27.73
CA PHE A 404 -11.20 10.78 -26.93
C PHE A 404 -11.34 11.63 -25.65
N ASN A 405 -10.30 12.38 -25.26
CA ASN A 405 -10.33 13.28 -24.11
C ASN A 405 -10.95 14.65 -24.45
N ALA A 406 -10.92 15.06 -25.71
CA ALA A 406 -11.40 16.36 -26.17
C ALA A 406 -12.81 16.29 -26.79
N ALA A 407 -13.61 17.33 -26.61
CA ALA A 407 -14.89 17.46 -27.30
C ALA A 407 -14.66 17.62 -28.82
N GLY A 408 -15.61 17.14 -29.62
CA GLY A 408 -15.59 17.27 -31.08
C GLY A 408 -15.68 15.93 -31.80
N GLY A 409 -14.70 15.04 -31.61
CA GLY A 409 -14.70 13.71 -32.27
C GLY A 409 -15.03 12.53 -31.37
N ARG A 410 -14.96 12.72 -30.04
CA ARG A 410 -15.35 11.69 -29.07
C ARG A 410 -16.87 11.43 -29.11
N CYS A 411 -17.27 10.27 -28.57
CA CYS A 411 -18.67 10.00 -28.27
C CYS A 411 -19.09 10.83 -27.05
N GLU A 412 -20.06 11.75 -27.22
CA GLU A 412 -20.49 12.64 -26.14
C GLU A 412 -21.29 11.92 -25.04
N ARG A 413 -21.99 10.81 -25.36
CA ARG A 413 -22.74 10.03 -24.36
C ARG A 413 -21.84 9.46 -23.26
N CYS A 414 -20.68 8.92 -23.64
CA CYS A 414 -19.71 8.39 -22.68
C CYS A 414 -18.53 9.34 -22.43
N GLN A 415 -18.57 10.54 -23.01
CA GLN A 415 -17.48 11.51 -23.00
C GLN A 415 -16.10 10.87 -23.30
N GLY A 416 -16.06 10.00 -24.31
CA GLY A 416 -14.86 9.30 -24.76
C GLY A 416 -14.38 8.12 -23.90
N ASN A 417 -15.08 7.77 -22.81
CA ASN A 417 -14.69 6.64 -21.96
C ASN A 417 -14.92 5.28 -22.64
N GLY A 418 -15.82 5.21 -23.63
CA GLY A 418 -16.27 3.95 -24.26
C GLY A 418 -17.17 3.10 -23.36
N ARG A 419 -17.15 3.35 -22.04
CA ARG A 419 -18.00 2.70 -21.04
C ARG A 419 -18.74 3.74 -20.20
N LEU A 420 -19.87 3.33 -19.64
CA LEU A 420 -20.65 4.09 -18.65
C LEU A 420 -20.46 3.43 -17.30
N LYS A 421 -20.26 4.25 -16.26
CA LYS A 421 -20.17 3.79 -14.88
C LYS A 421 -21.58 3.67 -14.32
N ILE A 422 -21.94 2.52 -13.79
CA ILE A 422 -23.19 2.28 -13.07
C ILE A 422 -22.85 2.21 -11.59
N GLU A 423 -23.41 3.13 -10.81
CA GLU A 423 -23.27 3.13 -9.36
C GLU A 423 -24.16 2.02 -8.77
N MET A 424 -23.56 1.21 -7.89
CA MET A 424 -24.22 0.11 -7.21
C MET A 424 -24.18 0.37 -5.70
N HIS A 425 -25.28 0.09 -4.98
CA HIS A 425 -25.37 0.45 -3.56
C HIS A 425 -24.51 -0.43 -2.64
N PHE A 426 -24.37 -1.72 -2.94
CA PHE A 426 -23.70 -2.71 -2.08
C PHE A 426 -22.59 -3.50 -2.76
N LEU A 427 -22.50 -3.39 -4.09
CA LEU A 427 -21.47 -4.02 -4.90
C LEU A 427 -20.52 -2.95 -5.43
N PRO A 428 -19.29 -3.31 -5.82
CA PRO A 428 -18.41 -2.39 -6.53
C PRO A 428 -19.08 -1.86 -7.81
N ASP A 429 -18.84 -0.59 -8.11
CA ASP A 429 -19.37 0.05 -9.32
C ASP A 429 -18.98 -0.73 -10.59
N ALA A 430 -19.94 -0.89 -11.49
CA ALA A 430 -19.75 -1.65 -12.72
C ALA A 430 -19.57 -0.73 -13.93
N TRP A 431 -18.76 -1.15 -14.90
CA TRP A 431 -18.57 -0.43 -16.16
C TRP A 431 -19.20 -1.21 -17.30
N VAL A 432 -20.21 -0.61 -17.95
CA VAL A 432 -20.90 -1.22 -19.10
C VAL A 432 -20.48 -0.56 -20.42
N PRO A 433 -20.37 -1.30 -21.53
CA PRO A 433 -20.14 -0.70 -22.84
C PRO A 433 -21.16 0.39 -23.16
N CYS A 434 -20.69 1.52 -23.70
CA CYS A 434 -21.57 2.61 -24.09
C CYS A 434 -22.41 2.21 -25.32
N PRO A 435 -23.74 2.16 -25.23
CA PRO A 435 -24.58 1.69 -26.33
C PRO A 435 -24.59 2.65 -27.53
N ALA A 436 -24.19 3.92 -27.36
CA ALA A 436 -24.13 4.88 -28.48
C ALA A 436 -22.90 4.70 -29.39
N CYS A 437 -21.77 4.21 -28.86
CA CYS A 437 -20.56 3.99 -29.65
C CYS A 437 -20.12 2.52 -29.70
N GLY A 438 -20.83 1.62 -29.00
CA GLY A 438 -20.45 0.22 -28.87
C GLY A 438 -19.08 0.01 -28.25
N GLY A 439 -18.60 0.93 -27.42
CA GLY A 439 -17.24 0.88 -26.85
C GLY A 439 -16.17 1.65 -27.62
N ARG A 440 -16.43 2.07 -28.87
CA ARG A 440 -15.43 2.68 -29.77
C ARG A 440 -14.93 4.07 -29.41
N ARG A 441 -15.48 4.69 -28.36
CA ARG A 441 -15.07 6.01 -27.80
C ARG A 441 -15.27 7.24 -28.70
N PHE A 442 -15.48 7.08 -30.00
CA PHE A 442 -15.63 8.17 -30.98
C PHE A 442 -17.04 8.21 -31.59
N ASN A 443 -17.40 9.36 -32.19
CA ASN A 443 -18.58 9.48 -33.02
C ASN A 443 -18.35 8.90 -34.42
N ARG A 444 -19.45 8.67 -35.16
CA ARG A 444 -19.42 7.98 -36.45
C ARG A 444 -18.57 8.73 -37.47
N GLU A 445 -18.66 10.06 -37.51
CA GLU A 445 -17.97 10.91 -38.47
C GLU A 445 -16.44 10.86 -38.31
N THR A 446 -15.97 10.67 -37.08
CA THR A 446 -14.53 10.53 -36.78
C THR A 446 -14.02 9.14 -37.19
N LEU A 447 -14.85 8.12 -37.05
CA LEU A 447 -14.50 6.73 -37.41
C LEU A 447 -14.46 6.48 -38.92
N GLU A 448 -15.05 7.35 -39.73
CA GLU A 448 -14.96 7.29 -41.20
C GLU A 448 -13.54 7.56 -41.72
N VAL A 449 -12.70 8.25 -40.94
CA VAL A 449 -11.29 8.44 -41.28
C VAL A 449 -10.54 7.15 -40.97
N THR A 450 -9.98 6.54 -42.00
CA THR A 450 -9.22 5.29 -41.88
C THR A 450 -7.78 5.44 -42.39
N TYR A 451 -6.87 4.72 -41.75
CA TYR A 451 -5.49 4.50 -42.19
C TYR A 451 -5.29 3.00 -42.37
N LYS A 452 -4.86 2.57 -43.57
CA LYS A 452 -4.75 1.14 -43.92
C LYS A 452 -6.01 0.34 -43.58
N SER A 453 -7.18 0.89 -43.93
CA SER A 453 -8.51 0.30 -43.67
C SER A 453 -8.88 0.15 -42.19
N LYS A 454 -8.17 0.82 -41.27
CA LYS A 454 -8.50 0.86 -39.84
C LYS A 454 -8.80 2.28 -39.40
N SER A 455 -9.92 2.47 -38.72
CA SER A 455 -10.27 3.68 -38.00
C SER A 455 -9.40 3.86 -36.77
N ILE A 456 -9.43 5.05 -36.17
CA ILE A 456 -8.64 5.30 -34.95
C ILE A 456 -9.05 4.42 -33.77
N ALA A 457 -10.33 4.03 -33.68
CA ALA A 457 -10.80 3.10 -32.65
C ALA A 457 -10.21 1.69 -32.88
N GLU A 458 -10.22 1.22 -34.12
CA GLU A 458 -9.67 -0.11 -34.45
C GLU A 458 -8.15 -0.16 -34.29
N VAL A 459 -7.45 0.96 -34.48
CA VAL A 459 -6.01 1.06 -34.16
C VAL A 459 -5.76 0.94 -32.65
N LEU A 460 -6.64 1.51 -31.81
CA LEU A 460 -6.56 1.36 -30.36
C LEU A 460 -6.93 -0.03 -29.85
N GLU A 461 -7.60 -0.84 -30.67
CA GLU A 461 -7.98 -2.23 -30.36
C GLU A 461 -6.93 -3.24 -30.82
N LEU A 462 -5.85 -2.81 -31.49
CA LEU A 462 -4.75 -3.69 -31.87
C LEU A 462 -4.02 -4.18 -30.61
N SER A 463 -3.86 -5.50 -30.52
CA SER A 463 -3.09 -6.23 -29.51
C SER A 463 -1.68 -6.50 -29.98
#